data_AF-A0AAV8YES1-F1
#
_entry.id   AF-A0AAV8YES1-F1
#
_cell.length_a   1.000
_cell.length_b   1.000
_cell.length_c   1.000
_cell.angle_alpha   90.00
_cell.angle_beta   90.00
_cell.angle_gamma   90.00
#
_symmetry.space_group_name_H-M   'P 1'
#
loop_
_entity.id
_entity.type
_entity.pdbx_description
1 polymer ?
#
loop_
_entity_poly.entity_id
_entity_poly.type
_entity_poly.pdbx_seq_one_letter_code
_entity_poly.pdbx_strand_id
1 'polypeptide(L)'
;MIGVEWAGRKFETKCYFKLVKMSYLTESLKIEILMMIGYGDRARTQCEVVRLFRETHPDLPPLNQGTISKTEAQYREMGHVRKVPSKRQAVVDDDTKLHLLLALEENPITPTRQLARDSNLNHKTNILKF
;
A
#
# COMPACT_ATOMS: atom_id res chain seq x y z
N MET A 1 25.28 13.50 -55.39
CA MET A 1 26.02 13.28 -54.13
C MET A 1 25.21 13.95 -53.01
N ILE A 2 24.22 13.21 -52.53
CA ILE A 2 24.11 12.65 -51.17
C ILE A 2 23.92 13.76 -50.13
N GLY A 3 22.65 14.03 -49.85
CA GLY A 3 22.24 14.75 -48.65
C GLY A 3 22.48 13.88 -47.42
N VAL A 4 22.70 14.53 -46.28
CA VAL A 4 22.69 13.86 -44.98
C VAL A 4 21.83 14.68 -44.04
N GLU A 5 20.57 14.30 -44.07
CA GLU A 5 19.60 14.29 -42.99
C GLU A 5 20.25 14.00 -41.63
N TRP A 6 20.11 14.90 -40.66
CA TRP A 6 20.41 14.61 -39.27
C TRP A 6 19.12 14.46 -38.49
N ALA A 7 18.75 13.18 -38.40
CA ALA A 7 17.58 12.62 -37.76
C ALA A 7 17.38 13.10 -36.31
N GLY A 8 16.11 13.31 -35.98
CA GLY A 8 15.61 13.48 -34.63
C GLY A 8 16.11 12.38 -33.70
N ARG A 9 16.96 12.76 -32.75
CA ARG A 9 17.28 11.95 -31.58
C ARG A 9 16.12 12.07 -30.59
N LYS A 10 15.16 11.16 -30.71
CA LYS A 10 14.28 10.79 -29.59
C LYS A 10 15.18 10.30 -28.45
N PHE A 11 15.37 11.14 -27.44
CA PHE A 11 15.90 10.70 -26.15
C PHE A 11 14.80 9.90 -25.46
N GLU A 12 14.65 8.62 -25.84
CA GLU A 12 13.98 7.64 -25.00
C GLU A 12 14.88 7.36 -23.79
N THR A 13 14.82 8.24 -22.79
CA THR A 13 15.36 7.96 -21.48
C THR A 13 14.46 6.91 -20.82
N LYS A 14 14.75 5.65 -21.13
CA LYS A 14 14.16 4.51 -20.43
C LYS A 14 14.50 4.65 -18.95
N CYS A 15 13.52 5.09 -18.16
CA CYS A 15 13.62 5.25 -16.72
C CYS A 15 13.60 3.86 -16.05
N TYR A 16 14.69 3.12 -16.21
CA TYR A 16 14.91 1.90 -15.45
C TYR A 16 15.41 2.30 -14.06
N PHE A 17 14.51 2.34 -13.08
CA PHE A 17 14.92 2.45 -11.68
C PHE A 17 14.29 1.35 -10.82
N LYS A 18 15.21 0.65 -10.15
CA LYS A 18 15.07 -0.45 -9.18
C LYS A 18 13.81 -0.30 -8.31
N LEU A 19 13.08 -1.41 -8.11
CA LEU A 19 11.92 -1.53 -7.21
C LEU A 19 12.32 -1.12 -5.78
N VAL A 20 12.11 0.13 -5.41
CA VAL A 20 12.23 0.55 -4.02
C VAL A 20 10.95 0.14 -3.29
N LYS A 21 11.11 -0.64 -2.22
CA LYS A 21 10.03 -1.12 -1.34
C LYS A 21 9.19 0.08 -0.88
N MET A 22 7.86 0.06 -1.06
CA MET A 22 6.93 1.12 -0.64
C MET A 22 6.88 1.38 0.89
N SER A 23 7.80 0.83 1.69
CA SER A 23 7.83 0.99 3.14
C SER A 23 8.27 2.38 3.59
N TYR A 24 9.14 3.07 2.84
CA TYR A 24 9.67 4.39 3.24
C TYR A 24 8.77 5.58 2.89
N LEU A 25 7.81 5.40 1.96
CA LEU A 25 6.95 6.49 1.54
C LEU A 25 5.88 6.75 2.61
N THR A 26 6.09 7.80 3.39
CA THR A 26 5.16 8.28 4.41
C THR A 26 3.89 8.85 3.75
N GLU A 27 2.82 8.96 4.52
CA GLU A 27 1.55 9.50 4.01
C GLU A 27 1.72 10.94 3.53
N SER A 28 2.51 11.75 4.23
CA SER A 28 2.83 13.13 3.83
C SER A 28 3.49 13.20 2.45
N LEU A 29 4.48 12.34 2.17
CA LEU A 29 5.14 12.30 0.86
C LEU A 29 4.19 11.82 -0.25
N LYS A 30 3.27 10.89 0.06
CA LYS A 30 2.24 10.48 -0.91
C LYS A 30 1.27 11.62 -1.24
N ILE A 31 0.88 12.40 -0.24
CA ILE A 31 0.04 13.59 -0.44
C ILE A 31 0.80 14.60 -1.31
N GLU A 32 2.08 14.82 -1.03
CA GLU A 32 2.92 15.71 -1.84
C GLU A 32 3.03 15.26 -3.29
N ILE A 33 3.20 13.96 -3.54
CA ILE A 33 3.16 13.39 -4.90
C ILE A 33 1.82 13.70 -5.58
N LEU A 34 0.69 13.55 -4.88
CA LEU A 34 -0.63 13.89 -5.44
C LEU A 34 -0.74 15.39 -5.76
N MET A 35 -0.21 16.26 -4.91
CA MET A 35 -0.15 17.71 -5.19
C MET A 35 0.73 18.02 -6.41
N MET A 36 1.85 17.31 -6.57
CA MET A 36 2.74 17.46 -7.72
C MET A 36 2.12 16.95 -9.02
N ILE A 37 1.31 15.87 -8.97
CA ILE A 37 0.51 15.43 -10.12
C ILE A 37 -0.50 16.51 -10.49
N GLY A 38 -1.18 17.10 -9.50
CA GLY A 38 -2.25 18.07 -9.73
C GLY A 38 -3.59 17.41 -10.08
N TYR A 39 -4.56 18.22 -10.50
CA TYR A 39 -5.92 17.78 -10.83
C TYR A 39 -6.46 18.48 -12.07
N GLY A 40 -7.30 17.78 -12.84
CA GLY A 40 -7.94 18.30 -14.05
C GLY A 40 -6.94 18.61 -15.17
N ASP A 41 -7.13 19.75 -15.83
CA ASP A 41 -6.36 20.15 -17.03
C ASP A 41 -4.90 20.52 -16.73
N ARG A 42 -4.53 20.65 -15.45
CA ARG A 42 -3.15 20.94 -15.01
C ARG A 42 -2.41 19.70 -14.50
N ALA A 43 -2.87 18.51 -14.88
CA ALA A 43 -2.22 17.27 -14.50
C ALA A 43 -0.85 17.13 -15.17
N ARG A 44 0.20 16.93 -14.36
CA ARG A 44 1.55 16.61 -14.85
C ARG A 44 1.67 15.12 -15.15
N THR A 45 2.56 14.78 -16.07
CA THR A 45 2.86 13.38 -16.36
C THR A 45 3.64 12.75 -15.21
N GLN A 46 3.52 11.44 -15.03
CA GLN A 46 4.20 10.73 -13.94
C GLN A 46 5.73 10.87 -14.03
N CYS A 47 6.30 10.95 -15.24
CA CYS A 47 7.74 11.17 -15.44
C CYS A 47 8.19 12.55 -14.95
N GLU A 48 7.40 13.60 -15.21
CA GLU A 48 7.68 14.94 -14.72
C GLU A 48 7.61 14.99 -13.20
N VAL A 49 6.65 14.29 -12.60
CA VAL A 49 6.53 14.20 -11.14
C VAL A 49 7.71 13.46 -10.52
N VAL A 50 8.22 12.38 -11.15
CA VAL A 50 9.47 11.74 -10.68
C VAL A 50 10.62 12.74 -10.66
N ARG A 51 10.78 13.52 -11.72
CA ARG A 51 11.86 14.51 -11.83
C ARG A 51 11.71 15.60 -10.78
N LEU A 52 10.52 16.17 -10.67
CA LEU A 52 10.21 17.22 -9.71
C LEU A 52 10.41 16.74 -8.26
N PHE A 53 9.94 15.54 -7.93
CA PHE A 53 10.13 14.98 -6.59
C PHE A 53 11.61 14.76 -6.25
N ARG A 54 12.43 14.36 -7.23
CA ARG A 54 13.87 14.21 -7.05
C ARG A 54 14.58 15.55 -6.84
N GLU A 55 14.10 16.60 -7.50
CA GLU A 55 14.62 17.97 -7.33
C GLU A 55 14.25 18.54 -5.95
N THR A 56 13.03 18.28 -5.46
CA THR A 56 12.59 18.76 -4.13
C THR A 56 13.16 17.94 -2.98
N HIS A 57 13.42 16.65 -3.18
CA HIS A 57 13.90 15.73 -2.15
C HIS A 57 15.18 14.98 -2.59
N PRO A 58 16.34 15.66 -2.65
CA PRO A 58 17.59 15.04 -3.09
C PRO A 58 18.11 13.98 -2.10
N ASP A 59 17.74 14.09 -0.82
CA ASP A 59 18.18 13.19 0.25
C ASP A 59 17.39 11.89 0.32
N LEU A 60 16.24 11.83 -0.35
CA LEU A 60 15.37 10.65 -0.34
C LEU A 60 15.76 9.65 -1.46
N PRO A 61 15.47 8.35 -1.27
CA PRO A 61 15.64 7.37 -2.32
C PRO A 61 14.85 7.74 -3.57
N PRO A 62 15.39 7.50 -4.78
CA PRO A 62 14.70 7.82 -6.02
C PRO A 62 13.38 7.07 -6.11
N LEU A 63 12.31 7.81 -6.43
CA LEU A 63 11.01 7.24 -6.74
C LEU A 63 10.96 6.72 -8.17
N ASN A 64 10.21 5.64 -8.35
CA ASN A 64 9.89 5.11 -9.67
C ASN A 64 8.49 5.61 -10.08
N GLN A 65 8.29 5.79 -11.39
CA GLN A 65 6.99 6.05 -12.02
C GLN A 65 5.92 5.07 -11.53
N GLY A 66 6.26 3.77 -11.38
CA GLY A 66 5.32 2.77 -10.88
C GLY A 66 4.80 3.05 -9.47
N THR A 67 5.61 3.70 -8.61
CA THR A 67 5.19 4.09 -7.25
C THR A 67 4.21 5.26 -7.30
N ILE A 68 4.43 6.21 -8.20
CA ILE A 68 3.52 7.35 -8.42
C ILE A 68 2.21 6.84 -8.99
N SER A 69 2.25 6.00 -10.02
CA SER A 69 1.07 5.35 -10.62
C SER A 69 0.25 4.59 -9.59
N LYS A 70 0.91 3.79 -8.72
CA LYS A 70 0.22 3.10 -7.62
C LYS A 70 -0.41 4.05 -6.62
N THR A 71 0.27 5.15 -6.27
CA THR A 71 -0.25 6.14 -5.32
C THR A 71 -1.45 6.88 -5.89
N GLU A 72 -1.39 7.24 -7.18
CA GLU A 72 -2.50 7.85 -7.91
C GLU A 72 -3.70 6.88 -8.01
N ALA A 73 -3.47 5.63 -8.43
CA ALA A 73 -4.51 4.61 -8.51
C ALA A 73 -5.15 4.36 -7.13
N GLN A 74 -4.32 4.23 -6.09
CA GLN A 74 -4.76 4.07 -4.71
C GLN A 74 -5.72 5.22 -4.29
N TYR A 75 -5.37 6.45 -4.64
CA TYR A 75 -6.19 7.62 -4.32
C TYR A 75 -7.48 7.68 -5.15
N ARG A 76 -7.43 7.37 -6.45
CA ARG A 76 -8.62 7.36 -7.32
C ARG A 76 -9.63 6.29 -6.91
N GLU A 77 -9.16 5.14 -6.44
CA GLU A 77 -10.01 4.01 -6.06
C GLU A 77 -10.57 4.16 -4.64
N MET A 78 -9.73 4.50 -3.66
CA MET A 78 -10.13 4.52 -2.24
C MET A 78 -10.39 5.93 -1.69
N GLY A 79 -10.02 6.99 -2.41
CA GLY A 79 -10.10 8.38 -1.93
C GLY A 79 -9.04 8.74 -0.87
N HIS A 80 -8.14 7.82 -0.52
CA HIS A 80 -7.09 8.07 0.47
C HIS A 80 -5.79 7.32 0.17
N VAL A 81 -4.66 7.88 0.61
CA VAL A 81 -3.32 7.28 0.47
C VAL A 81 -2.85 6.51 1.71
N ARG A 82 -3.70 6.47 2.75
CA ARG A 82 -3.42 5.82 4.03
C ARG A 82 -3.09 4.35 3.81
N LYS A 83 -2.08 3.84 4.54
CA LYS A 83 -1.84 2.39 4.55
C LYS A 83 -2.92 1.75 5.42
N VAL A 84 -3.82 0.99 4.80
CA VAL A 84 -4.76 0.17 5.55
C VAL A 84 -3.94 -0.91 6.26
N PRO A 85 -3.93 -0.97 7.60
CA PRO A 85 -3.29 -2.08 8.28
C PRO A 85 -4.02 -3.34 7.83
N SER A 86 -3.30 -4.26 7.19
CA SER A 86 -3.82 -5.59 6.89
C SER A 86 -4.02 -6.31 8.21
N LYS A 87 -5.19 -6.10 8.83
CA LYS A 87 -5.65 -6.95 9.90
C LYS A 87 -5.99 -8.27 9.22
N ARG A 88 -5.04 -9.21 9.24
CA ARG A 88 -5.37 -10.62 9.03
C ARG A 88 -6.26 -11.03 10.19
N GLN A 89 -7.54 -10.72 10.11
CA GLN A 89 -8.54 -11.35 10.96
C GLN A 89 -8.55 -12.81 10.53
N ALA A 90 -8.25 -13.69 11.46
CA ALA A 90 -8.57 -15.09 11.24
C ALA A 90 -10.09 -15.15 11.09
N VAL A 91 -10.56 -15.56 9.92
CA VAL A 91 -11.98 -15.80 9.69
C VAL A 91 -12.33 -17.03 10.52
N VAL A 92 -13.00 -16.78 11.64
CA VAL A 92 -13.63 -17.81 12.47
C VAL A 92 -15.09 -17.82 12.05
N ASP A 93 -15.63 -19.01 11.77
CA ASP A 93 -17.01 -19.19 11.36
C ASP A 93 -17.99 -18.76 12.48
N ASP A 94 -19.17 -18.28 12.13
CA ASP A 94 -20.11 -17.70 13.09
C ASP A 94 -20.59 -18.74 14.12
N ASP A 95 -20.72 -20.01 13.75
CA ASP A 95 -21.10 -21.09 14.67
C ASP A 95 -19.98 -21.36 15.69
N THR A 96 -18.73 -21.37 15.22
CA THR A 96 -17.57 -21.47 16.14
C THR A 96 -17.48 -20.26 17.07
N LYS A 97 -17.84 -19.06 16.59
CA LYS A 97 -17.85 -17.86 17.44
C LYS A 97 -18.93 -17.95 18.52
N LEU A 98 -20.11 -18.44 18.17
CA LEU A 98 -21.20 -18.65 19.12
C LEU A 98 -20.82 -19.69 20.20
N HIS A 99 -20.23 -20.82 19.78
CA HIS A 99 -19.76 -21.85 20.71
C HIS A 99 -18.74 -21.31 21.73
N LEU A 100 -17.80 -20.47 21.27
CA LEU A 100 -16.81 -19.84 22.15
C LEU A 100 -17.45 -18.90 23.16
N LEU A 101 -18.47 -18.15 22.76
CA LEU A 101 -19.18 -17.22 23.65
C LEU A 101 -19.94 -17.96 24.75
N LEU A 102 -20.66 -19.03 24.38
CA LEU A 102 -21.38 -19.89 25.33
C LEU A 102 -20.41 -20.53 26.33
N ALA A 103 -19.29 -21.08 25.86
CA ALA A 103 -18.30 -21.69 26.74
C ALA A 103 -17.61 -20.68 27.68
N LEU A 104 -17.47 -19.41 27.28
CA LEU A 104 -16.98 -18.35 28.17
C LEU A 104 -18.02 -17.93 29.22
N GLU A 105 -19.30 -17.92 28.86
CA GLU A 105 -20.40 -17.62 29.77
C GLU A 105 -20.57 -18.73 30.83
N GLU A 106 -20.51 -20.00 30.39
CA GLU A 106 -20.60 -21.15 31.30
C GLU A 106 -19.39 -21.25 32.22
N ASN A 107 -18.19 -20.92 31.75
CA ASN A 107 -16.95 -21.04 32.51
C ASN A 107 -15.99 -19.86 32.25
N PRO A 108 -16.10 -18.75 33.01
CA PRO A 108 -15.30 -17.54 32.75
C PRO A 108 -13.80 -17.71 33.05
N ILE A 109 -13.45 -18.68 33.90
CA ILE A 109 -12.08 -18.96 34.35
C ILE A 109 -11.29 -19.75 33.30
N THR A 110 -11.97 -20.33 32.31
CA THR A 110 -11.33 -21.20 31.32
C THR A 110 -10.22 -20.45 30.57
N PRO A 111 -9.01 -21.03 30.49
CA PRO A 111 -7.91 -20.39 29.80
C PRO A 111 -8.18 -20.38 28.30
N THR A 112 -7.95 -19.24 27.66
CA THR A 112 -8.21 -19.00 26.23
C THR A 112 -7.57 -20.05 25.32
N ARG A 113 -6.43 -20.62 25.74
CA ARG A 113 -5.71 -21.66 25.00
C ARG A 113 -6.42 -23.01 25.00
N GLN A 114 -7.14 -23.33 26.07
CA GLN A 114 -7.94 -24.55 26.16
C GLN A 114 -9.20 -24.40 25.30
N LEU A 115 -9.87 -23.25 25.41
CA LEU A 115 -11.02 -22.92 24.59
C LEU A 115 -10.73 -22.95 23.08
N ALA A 116 -9.55 -22.45 22.67
CA ALA A 116 -9.09 -22.55 21.28
C ALA A 116 -8.89 -24.00 20.81
N ARG A 117 -8.38 -24.89 21.67
CA ARG A 117 -8.20 -26.32 21.35
C ARG A 117 -9.55 -27.01 21.19
N ASP A 118 -10.48 -26.75 22.10
CA ASP A 118 -11.80 -27.36 22.12
C ASP A 118 -12.61 -26.98 20.85
N SER A 119 -12.35 -25.78 20.31
CA SER A 119 -12.99 -25.26 19.10
C SER A 119 -12.15 -25.46 17.82
N ASN A 120 -11.11 -26.30 17.84
CA ASN A 120 -10.18 -26.56 16.72
C ASN A 120 -9.58 -25.29 16.09
N LEU A 121 -9.46 -24.21 16.85
CA LEU A 121 -8.89 -22.97 16.37
C LEU A 121 -7.37 -23.05 16.37
N ASN A 122 -6.79 -22.76 15.21
CA ASN A 122 -5.34 -22.78 15.05
C ASN A 122 -4.70 -21.63 15.87
N HIS A 123 -3.47 -21.83 16.35
CA HIS A 123 -2.69 -20.91 17.20
C HIS A 123 -2.48 -19.48 16.65
N LYS A 124 -2.98 -19.18 15.44
CA LYS A 124 -2.94 -17.86 14.79
C LYS A 124 -4.24 -17.07 14.96
N THR A 125 -5.26 -17.66 15.58
CA THR A 125 -6.51 -17.00 15.91
C THR A 125 -6.34 -16.26 17.25
N ASN A 126 -6.54 -14.94 17.23
CA ASN A 126 -6.53 -14.14 18.45
C ASN A 126 -7.94 -14.13 19.02
N ILE A 127 -8.17 -14.91 20.08
CA ILE A 127 -9.39 -14.80 20.88
C ILE A 127 -9.15 -13.66 21.88
N LEU A 128 -9.75 -12.50 21.62
CA LEU A 128 -9.78 -11.38 22.56
C LEU A 128 -10.89 -11.66 23.57
N LYS A 129 -10.56 -11.68 24.87
CA LYS A 129 -11.56 -11.59 25.94
C LYS A 129 -12.00 -10.12 26.02
N PHE A 130 -13.31 -9.87 25.99
CA PHE A 130 -13.89 -8.53 26.10
C PHE A 130 -14.09 -8.14 27.57
#